data_AF-A0A803ML75-F1
#
_entry.id   AF-A0A803ML75-F1
#
_cell.length_a   1.000
_cell.length_b   1.000
_cell.length_c   1.000
_cell.angle_alpha   90.00
_cell.angle_beta   90.00
_cell.angle_gamma   90.00
#
_symmetry.space_group_name_H-M   'P 1'
#
loop_
_entity.id
_entity.type
_entity.pdbx_description
1 polymer ?
#
loop_
_entity_poly.entity_id
_entity_poly.type
_entity_poly.pdbx_seq_one_letter_code
_entity_poly.pdbx_strand_id
1 'polypeptide(L)'
;MFIKTKICASIRGSVGKHTNVKELIKAIDEQFASSDKALASTLIMQFSSMKLTETKGVRDYIMRMRDIAAQLKDLEVTMSDSFLVHFILCTLPN
;
A
#
# COMPACT_ATOMS: atom_id res chain seq x y z
N MET A 1 16.96 -17.41 22.10
CA MET A 1 17.23 -17.25 20.65
C MET A 1 17.84 -15.89 20.41
N PHE A 2 19.04 -15.83 19.80
CA PHE A 2 19.75 -14.56 19.58
C PHE A 2 18.96 -13.59 18.69
N ILE A 3 18.21 -14.08 17.71
CA ILE A 3 17.40 -13.22 16.82
C ILE A 3 16.34 -12.39 17.57
N LYS A 4 15.81 -12.89 18.70
CA LYS A 4 14.81 -12.17 19.52
C LYS A 4 15.38 -10.93 20.22
N THR A 5 16.70 -10.80 20.36
CA THR A 5 17.32 -9.60 20.93
C THR A 5 17.54 -8.52 19.86
N LYS A 6 17.41 -8.86 18.57
CA LYS A 6 17.52 -7.93 17.44
C LYS A 6 16.16 -7.36 17.00
N ILE A 7 15.06 -7.96 17.45
CA ILE A 7 13.70 -7.47 17.19
C ILE A 7 13.35 -6.38 18.20
N CYS A 8 12.80 -5.26 17.74
CA CYS A 8 12.34 -4.16 18.60
C CYS A 8 11.35 -4.63 19.67
N ALA A 9 11.45 -4.05 20.87
CA ALA A 9 10.60 -4.42 22.00
C ALA A 9 9.10 -4.26 21.72
N SER A 10 8.72 -3.24 20.94
CA SER A 10 7.34 -3.00 20.49
C SER A 10 6.77 -4.15 19.66
N ILE A 11 7.56 -4.72 18.74
CA ILE A 11 7.19 -5.86 17.89
C ILE A 11 7.25 -7.17 18.68
N ARG A 12 8.25 -7.30 19.57
CA ARG A 12 8.42 -8.50 20.39
C ARG A 12 7.29 -8.70 21.40
N GLY A 13 6.70 -7.61 21.92
CA GLY A 13 5.57 -7.66 22.85
C GLY A 13 4.24 -8.02 22.19
N SER A 14 4.10 -7.75 20.88
CA SER A 14 2.87 -8.00 20.13
C SER A 14 2.80 -9.39 19.49
N VAL A 15 3.87 -10.19 19.54
CA VAL A 15 3.96 -11.53 18.93
C VAL A 15 4.20 -12.58 20.02
N GLY A 16 3.58 -13.75 19.89
CA GLY A 16 3.68 -14.86 20.84
C GLY A 16 5.11 -15.40 21.07
N LYS A 17 5.27 -16.22 22.10
CA LYS A 17 6.55 -16.88 22.37
C LYS A 17 6.78 -18.04 21.40
N HIS A 18 7.65 -17.84 20.39
CA HIS A 18 8.07 -18.91 19.47
C HIS A 18 9.48 -19.44 19.77
N THR A 19 9.70 -20.75 19.69
CA THR A 19 11.00 -21.38 19.95
C THR A 19 11.83 -21.53 18.67
N ASN A 20 11.15 -21.61 17.51
CA ASN A 20 11.74 -21.73 16.17
C ASN A 20 11.77 -20.36 15.45
N VAL A 21 12.83 -20.09 14.67
CA VAL A 21 12.97 -18.84 13.88
C VAL A 21 11.86 -18.75 12.85
N LYS A 22 11.57 -19.86 12.16
CA LYS A 22 10.60 -19.90 11.07
C LYS A 22 9.19 -19.54 11.55
N GLU A 23 8.81 -20.08 12.72
CA GLU A 23 7.53 -19.76 13.36
C GLU A 23 7.48 -18.30 13.83
N LEU A 24 8.58 -17.79 14.38
CA LEU A 24 8.66 -16.39 14.81
C LEU A 24 8.48 -15.43 13.63
N ILE A 25 9.16 -15.67 12.51
CA ILE A 25 9.04 -14.84 11.30
C ILE A 25 7.61 -14.94 10.75
N LYS A 26 7.05 -16.14 10.64
CA LYS A 26 5.68 -16.34 10.18
C LYS A 26 4.66 -15.61 11.06
N ALA A 27 4.84 -15.67 12.38
CA ALA A 27 3.94 -14.98 13.32
C ALA A 27 4.08 -13.45 13.25
N ILE A 28 5.27 -12.92 12.96
CA ILE A 28 5.45 -11.49 12.68
C ILE A 28 4.73 -11.12 11.38
N ASP A 29 4.95 -11.89 10.31
CA ASP A 29 4.30 -11.65 9.02
C ASP A 29 2.77 -11.71 9.15
N GLU A 30 2.22 -12.68 9.88
CA GLU A 30 0.77 -12.80 10.12
C GLU A 30 0.23 -11.67 11.01
N GLN A 31 0.95 -11.31 12.08
CA GLN A 31 0.52 -10.27 13.02
C GLN A 31 0.53 -8.87 12.39
N PHE A 32 1.44 -8.63 11.46
CA PHE A 32 1.62 -7.35 10.77
C PHE A 32 1.25 -7.40 9.29
N ALA A 33 0.60 -8.49 8.85
CA ALA A 33 0.00 -8.57 7.53
C ALA A 33 -1.02 -7.44 7.41
N SER A 34 -0.72 -6.46 6.56
CA SER A 34 -1.70 -5.48 6.17
C SER A 34 -2.85 -6.20 5.49
N SER A 35 -4.06 -6.05 6.03
CA SER A 35 -5.25 -6.59 5.38
C SER A 35 -5.39 -5.98 3.98
N ASP A 36 -5.70 -6.80 2.98
CA ASP A 36 -5.99 -6.36 1.61
C ASP A 36 -7.01 -5.21 1.58
N LYS A 37 -7.99 -5.21 2.50
CA LYS A 37 -8.96 -4.12 2.66
C LYS A 37 -8.34 -2.82 3.14
N ALA A 38 -7.37 -2.89 4.06
CA ALA A 38 -6.65 -1.72 4.57
C ALA A 38 -5.69 -1.18 3.50
N LEU A 39 -5.03 -2.05 2.75
CA LEU A 39 -4.21 -1.69 1.59
C LEU A 39 -5.07 -1.00 0.51
N ALA A 40 -6.19 -1.60 0.14
CA ALA A 40 -7.14 -1.02 -0.81
C ALA A 40 -7.62 0.37 -0.36
N SER A 41 -8.00 0.51 0.92
CA SER A 41 -8.42 1.81 1.49
C SER A 41 -7.30 2.86 1.41
N THR A 42 -6.06 2.46 1.68
CA THR A 42 -4.89 3.34 1.58
C THR A 42 -4.65 3.78 0.14
N LEU A 43 -4.70 2.85 -0.81
CA LEU A 43 -4.55 3.14 -2.24
C LEU A 43 -5.67 4.03 -2.78
N ILE A 44 -6.92 3.81 -2.36
CA ILE A 44 -8.06 4.69 -2.70
C ILE A 44 -7.82 6.11 -2.17
N MET A 45 -7.35 6.23 -0.93
CA MET A 45 -7.04 7.53 -0.33
C MET A 45 -5.90 8.23 -1.07
N GLN A 46 -4.86 7.49 -1.46
CA GLN A 46 -3.77 8.02 -2.29
C GLN A 46 -4.28 8.47 -3.66
N PHE A 47 -5.04 7.63 -4.36
CA PHE A 47 -5.62 7.93 -5.67
C PHE A 47 -6.48 9.19 -5.65
N SER A 48 -7.35 9.33 -4.64
CA SER A 48 -8.28 10.47 -4.53
C SER A 48 -7.62 11.78 -4.09
N SER A 49 -6.53 11.71 -3.32
CA SER A 49 -5.82 12.89 -2.81
C SER A 49 -4.64 13.32 -3.69
N MET A 50 -4.25 12.50 -4.68
CA MET A 50 -3.13 12.79 -5.54
C MET A 50 -3.41 14.05 -6.37
N LYS A 51 -2.47 14.99 -6.34
CA LYS A 51 -2.47 16.19 -7.18
C LYS A 51 -1.17 16.24 -7.99
N LEU A 52 -1.23 16.85 -9.17
CA LEU A 52 -0.02 17.20 -9.88
C LEU A 52 0.74 18.25 -9.04
N THR A 53 1.89 17.87 -8.51
CA THR A 53 2.81 18.81 -7.88
C THR A 53 3.64 19.50 -8.95
N GLU A 54 3.89 20.80 -8.83
CA GLU A 54 4.66 21.61 -9.81
C GLU A 54 6.03 21.00 -10.18
N THR A 55 6.61 20.19 -9.30
CA THR A 55 7.91 19.54 -9.48
C THR A 55 7.89 18.24 -10.30
N LYS A 56 6.71 17.67 -10.56
CA LYS A 56 6.55 16.36 -11.23
C LYS A 56 5.71 16.56 -12.49
N GLY A 57 6.27 16.22 -13.65
CA GLY A 57 5.60 16.41 -14.93
C GLY A 57 4.30 15.60 -15.08
N VAL A 58 3.44 16.03 -16.00
CA VAL A 58 2.14 15.40 -16.30
C VAL A 58 2.29 13.91 -16.61
N ARG A 59 3.34 13.51 -17.35
CA ARG A 59 3.61 12.11 -17.67
C ARG A 59 3.81 11.24 -16.43
N ASP A 60 4.60 11.72 -15.46
CA ASP A 60 4.90 10.97 -14.23
C ASP A 60 3.68 10.88 -13.31
N TYR A 61 2.82 11.90 -13.35
CA TYR A 61 1.54 11.88 -12.67
C TYR A 61 0.60 10.83 -13.26
N ILE A 62 0.42 10.83 -14.58
CA ILE A 62 -0.41 9.83 -15.29
C ILE A 62 0.11 8.41 -15.02
N MET A 63 1.43 8.21 -15.08
CA MET A 63 2.03 6.89 -14.80
C MET A 63 1.73 6.41 -13.38
N ARG A 64 1.82 7.29 -12.37
CA ARG A 64 1.49 6.92 -10.99
C ARG A 64 0.00 6.66 -10.79
N MET A 65 -0.88 7.45 -11.39
CA MET A 65 -2.33 7.22 -11.34
C MET A 65 -2.70 5.86 -11.95
N ARG A 66 -2.09 5.52 -13.09
CA ARG A 66 -2.24 4.19 -13.72
C ARG A 66 -1.74 3.07 -12.82
N ASP A 67 -0.58 3.24 -12.19
CA ASP A 67 0.02 2.22 -11.34
C ASP A 67 -0.85 1.92 -10.11
N ILE A 68 -1.37 2.96 -9.45
CA ILE A 68 -2.32 2.81 -8.34
C ILE A 68 -3.59 2.09 -8.79
N ALA A 69 -4.13 2.42 -9.97
CA ALA A 69 -5.31 1.75 -10.51
C ALA A 69 -5.04 0.26 -10.81
N ALA A 70 -3.84 -0.11 -11.26
CA ALA A 70 -3.44 -1.49 -11.46
C ALA A 70 -3.34 -2.25 -10.12
N GLN A 71 -2.70 -1.66 -9.10
CA GLN A 71 -2.64 -2.24 -7.76
C GLN A 71 -4.02 -2.44 -7.14
N LEU A 72 -4.93 -1.49 -7.34
CA LEU A 72 -6.32 -1.61 -6.89
C LEU A 72 -7.06 -2.76 -7.59
N LYS A 73 -6.80 -2.96 -8.89
CA LYS A 73 -7.37 -4.08 -9.65
C LYS A 73 -6.93 -5.44 -9.11
N ASP A 74 -5.67 -5.57 -8.70
CA ASP A 74 -5.14 -6.79 -8.08
C ASP A 74 -5.80 -7.09 -6.71
N LEU A 75 -6.32 -6.05 -6.05
CA LEU A 75 -7.11 -6.15 -4.81
C LEU A 75 -8.63 -6.22 -5.05
N GLU A 76 -9.05 -6.60 -6.26
CA GLU A 76 -10.46 -6.69 -6.69
C GLU A 76 -11.24 -5.36 -6.68
N VAL A 77 -10.55 -4.22 -6.55
CA VAL A 77 -11.13 -2.87 -6.67
C VAL A 77 -10.98 -2.40 -8.12
N THR A 78 -11.95 -2.75 -8.95
CA THR A 78 -11.95 -2.38 -10.37
C THR A 78 -12.61 -1.03 -10.63
N MET A 79 -12.01 -0.23 -11.51
CA MET A 79 -12.61 0.98 -12.06
C MET A 79 -12.62 0.90 -13.59
N SER A 80 -13.52 1.63 -14.25
CA SER A 80 -13.52 1.68 -15.71
C SER A 80 -12.37 2.55 -16.23
N ASP A 81 -11.85 2.21 -17.41
CA ASP A 81 -10.85 3.04 -18.09
C ASP A 81 -11.38 4.45 -18.36
N SER A 82 -12.67 4.58 -18.67
CA SER A 82 -13.33 5.87 -18.84
C SER A 82 -13.26 6.72 -17.57
N PHE A 83 -13.56 6.14 -16.41
CA PHE A 83 -13.48 6.84 -15.13
C PHE A 83 -12.04 7.28 -14.85
N LEU A 84 -11.06 6.40 -15.03
CA LEU A 84 -9.65 6.71 -14.80
C LEU A 84 -9.18 7.88 -15.68
N VAL A 85 -9.50 7.85 -16.97
CA VAL A 85 -9.12 8.93 -17.91
C VAL A 85 -9.78 10.25 -17.52
N HIS A 86 -11.10 10.25 -17.26
CA HIS A 86 -11.80 11.47 -16.87
C HIS A 86 -11.30 12.02 -15.53
N PHE A 87 -11.03 11.16 -14.55
CA PHE A 87 -10.52 11.56 -13.25
C PHE A 87 -9.13 12.21 -13.35
N ILE A 88 -8.22 11.61 -14.14
CA ILE A 88 -6.90 12.18 -14.39
C ILE A 88 -7.03 13.56 -15.02
N LEU A 89 -7.87 13.73 -16.04
CA LEU A 89 -8.06 15.02 -16.69
C LEU A 89 -8.62 16.08 -15.73
N CYS A 90 -9.58 15.73 -14.87
CA CYS A 90 -10.17 16.64 -13.89
C CYS A 90 -9.21 17.08 -12.77
N THR A 91 -8.07 16.39 -12.60
CA THR A 91 -7.10 16.65 -11.51
C THR A 91 -5.82 17.33 -12.00
N LEU A 92 -5.67 17.54 -13.30
CA LEU A 92 -4.60 18.36 -13.85
C LEU A 92 -4.88 19.84 -13.54
N PRO A 93 -3.85 20.64 -13.20
CA PRO A 93 -3.99 22.07 -13.03
C PRO A 93 -4.36 22.72 -14.36
N ASN A 94 -5.25 23.73 -14.28
CA ASN A 94 -5.58 24.62 -15.40
C ASN A 94 -4.45 25.60 -15.68
#